data_AF-A0A7J8UGP5-F1
#
_entry.id   AF-A0A7J8UGP5-F1
#
_cell.length_a   1.000
_cell.length_b   1.000
_cell.length_c   1.000
_cell.angle_alpha   90.00
_cell.angle_beta   90.00
_cell.angle_gamma   90.00
#
_symmetry.space_group_name_H-M   'P 1'
#
loop_
_entity.id
_entity.type
_entity.pdbx_description
1 polymer ?
#
loop_
_entity_poly.entity_id
_entity_poly.type
_entity_poly.pdbx_seq_one_letter_code
_entity_poly.pdbx_strand_id
1 'polypeptide(L)'
;MLSGAKEWLNPMLFLVVSEIIDIIDETCRKLKHPPPCLQAFLNDLPGNDFNAIFKHLLRCFCERVEIEKGKNKCFVTDVAGSFYGRLFPPNSLHFVHSSYAIMWISKLSKEEIKSMMEAEGSFKLQNMEVFNMDWDDYIKKADTKQVLDKTRRATMIANDIKAVGESSLDNHLGEDIIDDLFRRFKEDVFDYMETHKCQYVNIVILLTK
;
A
#
# COMPACT_ATOMS: atom_id res chain seq x y z
N MET A 1 24.89 -3.37 -3.20
CA MET A 1 23.99 -2.45 -3.95
C MET A 1 22.57 -2.92 -3.69
N LEU A 2 21.92 -2.43 -2.63
CA LEU A 2 20.57 -2.84 -2.20
C LEU A 2 19.65 -1.62 -2.14
N SER A 3 19.42 -0.95 -3.28
CA SER A 3 18.61 0.29 -3.32
C SER A 3 17.35 0.21 -4.19
N GLY A 4 17.20 -0.78 -5.09
CA GLY A 4 16.14 -0.74 -6.11
C GLY A 4 14.72 -1.07 -5.63
N ALA A 5 14.57 -1.83 -4.56
CA ALA A 5 13.27 -2.32 -4.07
C ALA A 5 12.57 -1.35 -3.12
N LYS A 6 13.34 -0.54 -2.38
CA LYS A 6 12.85 0.32 -1.29
C LYS A 6 12.23 1.63 -1.76
N GLU A 7 12.39 1.97 -3.04
CA GLU A 7 11.92 3.22 -3.65
C GLU A 7 10.43 3.18 -4.03
N TRP A 8 9.81 1.99 -4.14
CA TRP A 8 8.45 1.83 -4.70
C TRP A 8 7.30 1.83 -3.69
N LEU A 9 7.56 1.55 -2.41
CA LEU A 9 6.51 1.57 -1.38
C LEU A 9 5.99 3.00 -1.10
N ASN A 10 6.83 4.01 -1.31
CA ASN A 10 6.57 5.37 -0.86
C ASN A 10 5.69 6.21 -1.82
N PRO A 11 5.83 6.10 -3.15
CA PRO A 11 4.96 6.82 -4.09
C PRO A 11 3.47 6.49 -3.91
N MET A 12 3.11 5.23 -3.68
CA MET A 12 1.70 4.85 -3.51
C MET A 12 1.07 5.49 -2.27
N LEU A 13 1.81 5.52 -1.15
CA LEU A 13 1.34 6.14 0.08
C LEU A 13 1.04 7.63 -0.12
N PHE A 14 1.96 8.37 -0.75
CA PHE A 14 1.75 9.79 -1.01
C PHE A 14 0.64 10.07 -2.02
N LEU A 15 0.49 9.22 -3.04
CA LEU A 15 -0.61 9.32 -4.01
C LEU A 15 -1.96 9.17 -3.31
N VAL A 16 -2.12 8.17 -2.44
CA VAL A 16 -3.37 7.96 -1.69
C VAL A 16 -3.67 9.16 -0.79
N VAL A 17 -2.68 9.67 -0.06
CA VAL A 17 -2.88 10.85 0.80
C VAL A 17 -3.26 12.09 -0.02
N SER A 18 -2.60 12.31 -1.15
CA SER A 18 -2.93 13.42 -2.07
C SER A 18 -4.38 13.31 -2.56
N GLU A 19 -4.77 12.14 -3.05
CA GLU A 19 -6.11 11.89 -3.58
C GLU A 19 -7.18 12.14 -2.51
N ILE A 20 -6.96 11.69 -1.28
CA ILE A 20 -7.87 11.95 -0.16
C ILE A 20 -8.00 13.45 0.11
N ILE A 21 -6.89 14.19 0.13
CA ILE A 21 -6.89 15.64 0.32
C ILE A 21 -7.66 16.33 -0.83
N ASP A 22 -7.41 15.92 -2.07
CA ASP A 22 -8.08 16.45 -3.26
C ASP A 22 -9.60 16.24 -3.22
N ILE A 23 -10.04 15.03 -2.87
CA ILE A 23 -11.46 14.69 -2.75
C ILE A 23 -12.14 15.51 -1.64
N ILE A 24 -11.48 15.70 -0.49
CA ILE A 24 -12.01 16.51 0.62
C ILE A 24 -12.14 17.97 0.17
N ASP A 25 -11.09 18.55 -0.42
CA ASP A 25 -11.10 19.92 -0.90
C ASP A 25 -12.17 20.17 -1.97
N GLU A 26 -12.31 19.25 -2.92
CA GLU A 26 -13.32 19.33 -3.97
C GLU A 26 -14.74 19.26 -3.38
N THR A 27 -14.98 18.30 -2.48
CA THR A 27 -16.26 18.17 -1.79
C THR A 27 -16.60 19.42 -0.99
N CYS A 28 -15.66 19.97 -0.20
CA CYS A 28 -15.86 21.19 0.56
C CYS A 28 -16.21 22.38 -0.35
N ARG A 29 -15.49 22.54 -1.47
CA ARG A 29 -15.79 23.58 -2.47
C ARG A 29 -17.19 23.42 -3.05
N LYS A 30 -17.58 22.21 -3.44
CA LYS A 30 -18.93 21.90 -3.97
C LYS A 30 -20.03 22.25 -2.96
N LEU A 31 -19.79 21.95 -1.69
CA LEU A 31 -20.72 22.25 -0.60
C LEU A 31 -20.61 23.70 -0.08
N LYS A 32 -19.75 24.53 -0.67
CA LYS A 32 -19.49 25.92 -0.25
C LYS A 32 -19.05 26.04 1.22
N HIS A 33 -18.37 25.03 1.73
CA HIS A 33 -17.73 25.05 3.03
C HIS A 33 -16.24 25.40 2.92
N PRO A 34 -15.67 26.08 3.93
CA PRO A 34 -14.22 26.27 3.97
C PRO A 34 -13.52 24.91 4.07
N PRO A 35 -12.43 24.67 3.32
CA PRO A 35 -11.69 23.42 3.42
C PRO A 35 -11.07 23.30 4.83
N PRO A 36 -11.19 22.12 5.48
CA PRO A 36 -10.67 21.89 6.82
C PRO A 36 -9.14 21.89 6.82
N CYS A 37 -8.56 22.02 8.02
CA CYS A 37 -7.16 21.67 8.22
C CYS A 37 -7.05 20.16 8.37
N LEU A 38 -6.15 19.53 7.61
CA LEU A 38 -5.99 18.09 7.58
C LEU A 38 -4.73 17.67 8.34
N GLN A 39 -4.82 16.56 9.07
CA GLN A 39 -3.69 15.90 9.69
C GLN A 39 -3.63 14.45 9.21
N ALA A 40 -2.58 14.11 8.46
CA ALA A 40 -2.33 12.79 7.92
C ALA A 40 -1.27 12.07 8.76
N PHE A 41 -1.57 10.84 9.17
CA PHE A 41 -0.64 9.98 9.91
C PHE A 41 -0.19 8.83 9.02
N LEU A 42 1.11 8.71 8.80
CA LEU A 42 1.73 7.66 8.01
C LEU A 42 2.27 6.59 8.95
N ASN A 43 1.61 5.45 9.04
CA ASN A 43 2.00 4.38 9.95
C ASN A 43 2.75 3.24 9.25
N ASP A 44 3.83 2.76 9.88
CA ASP A 44 4.49 1.49 9.55
C ASP A 44 5.29 0.97 10.76
N LEU A 45 5.86 -0.23 10.63
CA LEU A 45 6.67 -0.89 11.64
C LEU A 45 7.98 -0.12 11.93
N PRO A 46 8.51 -0.16 13.18
CA PRO A 46 9.73 0.58 13.56
C PRO A 46 11.01 0.13 12.85
N GLY A 47 10.98 -1.04 12.20
CA GLY A 47 12.06 -1.59 11.38
C GLY A 47 11.79 -1.54 9.88
N ASN A 48 10.62 -1.02 9.45
CA ASN A 48 10.47 -0.66 8.05
C ASN A 48 11.43 0.49 7.75
N ASP A 49 11.98 0.46 6.54
CA ASP A 49 13.09 1.32 6.19
C ASP A 49 12.61 2.75 5.89
N PHE A 50 12.18 3.47 6.93
CA PHE A 50 11.98 4.93 6.95
C PHE A 50 13.33 5.67 6.87
N ASN A 51 14.13 5.26 5.91
CA ASN A 51 15.48 5.73 5.67
C ASN A 51 15.49 7.21 5.27
N ALA A 52 16.69 7.77 5.05
CA ALA A 52 16.86 9.13 4.54
C ALA A 52 16.01 9.42 3.29
N ILE A 53 15.76 8.40 2.45
CA ILE A 53 14.90 8.49 1.26
C ILE A 53 13.44 8.76 1.66
N PHE A 54 12.90 8.05 2.66
CA PHE A 54 11.52 8.31 3.11
C PHE A 54 11.39 9.72 3.66
N LYS A 55 12.35 10.17 4.49
CA LYS A 55 12.35 11.53 5.03
C LYS A 55 12.46 12.59 3.93
N HIS A 56 13.28 12.34 2.91
CA HIS A 56 13.40 13.21 1.75
C HIS A 56 12.10 13.26 0.94
N LEU A 57 11.51 12.12 0.62
CA LEU A 57 10.27 12.05 -0.15
C LEU A 57 9.08 12.63 0.63
N LEU A 58 8.99 12.37 1.94
CA LEU A 58 8.01 12.98 2.83
C LEU A 58 8.14 14.50 2.82
N ARG A 59 9.37 15.01 2.89
CA ARG A 59 9.63 16.45 2.78
C ARG A 59 9.19 17.00 1.41
N CYS A 60 9.58 16.36 0.31
CA CYS A 60 9.16 16.77 -1.03
C CYS A 60 7.63 16.73 -1.21
N PHE A 61 6.97 15.74 -0.61
CA PHE A 61 5.51 15.65 -0.58
C PHE A 61 4.90 16.82 0.20
N CYS A 62 5.38 17.10 1.42
CA CYS A 62 4.90 18.23 2.22
C CYS A 62 5.11 19.57 1.50
N GLU A 63 6.28 19.80 0.91
CA GLU A 63 6.57 21.01 0.12
C GLU A 63 5.59 21.16 -1.05
N ARG A 64 5.30 20.06 -1.77
CA ARG A 64 4.32 20.06 -2.86
C ARG A 64 2.91 20.40 -2.38
N VAL A 65 2.46 19.75 -1.30
CA VAL A 65 1.14 20.01 -0.72
C VAL A 65 1.03 21.46 -0.26
N GLU A 66 2.07 22.05 0.33
CA GLU A 66 2.07 23.48 0.69
C GLU A 66 1.97 24.41 -0.53
N ILE A 67 2.64 24.08 -1.64
CA ILE A 67 2.59 24.85 -2.89
C ILE A 67 1.19 24.76 -3.52
N GLU A 68 0.62 23.56 -3.58
CA GLU A 68 -0.64 23.30 -4.27
C GLU A 68 -1.88 23.69 -3.45
N LYS A 69 -1.84 23.48 -2.13
CA LYS A 69 -2.98 23.65 -1.22
C LYS A 69 -2.89 24.90 -0.36
N GLY A 70 -1.69 25.47 -0.24
CA GLY A 70 -1.40 26.60 0.63
C GLY A 70 -0.85 26.16 1.99
N LYS A 71 -0.07 27.05 2.61
CA LYS A 71 0.55 26.83 3.92
C LYS A 71 -0.49 26.53 4.99
N ASN A 72 -0.13 25.67 5.95
CA ASN A 72 -0.92 25.29 7.13
C ASN A 72 -2.26 24.60 6.81
N LYS A 73 -2.42 24.01 5.63
CA LYS A 73 -3.63 23.27 5.24
C LYS A 73 -3.55 21.77 5.51
N CYS A 74 -2.36 21.19 5.41
CA CYS A 74 -2.13 19.77 5.68
C CYS A 74 -0.86 19.59 6.50
N PHE A 75 -0.96 18.78 7.56
CA PHE A 75 0.17 18.37 8.38
C PHE A 75 0.34 16.86 8.25
N VAL A 76 1.56 16.42 7.94
CA VAL A 76 1.87 15.00 7.77
C VAL A 76 2.83 14.57 8.87
N THR A 77 2.57 13.43 9.50
CA THR A 77 3.37 12.91 10.61
C THR A 77 3.56 11.41 10.44
N ASP A 78 4.77 10.91 10.65
CA ASP A 78 5.03 9.48 10.73
C ASP A 78 4.67 8.91 12.10
N VAL A 79 4.18 7.67 12.12
CA VAL A 79 3.79 6.95 13.34
C VAL A 79 4.42 5.56 13.29
N ALA A 80 5.52 5.38 14.00
CA ALA A 80 6.18 4.08 14.11
C ALA A 80 5.42 3.16 15.08
N GLY A 81 5.08 1.95 14.63
CA GLY A 81 4.47 0.93 15.47
C GLY A 81 3.59 -0.04 14.69
N SER A 82 3.30 -1.19 15.28
CA SER A 82 2.37 -2.16 14.70
C SER A 82 0.93 -1.68 14.88
N PHE A 83 0.16 -1.65 13.79
CA PHE A 83 -1.28 -1.39 13.82
C PHE A 83 -2.12 -2.54 14.43
N TYR A 84 -1.49 -3.68 14.79
CA TYR A 84 -2.13 -4.69 15.64
C TYR A 84 -2.18 -4.27 17.12
N GLY A 85 -1.45 -3.21 17.49
CA GLY A 85 -1.51 -2.56 18.79
C GLY A 85 -2.22 -1.21 18.76
N ARG A 86 -2.29 -0.54 19.91
CA ARG A 86 -2.81 0.83 20.01
C ARG A 86 -1.75 1.83 19.55
N LEU A 87 -2.05 2.56 18.48
CA LEU A 87 -1.21 3.65 17.97
C LEU A 87 -1.71 5.04 18.37
N PHE A 88 -3.02 5.19 18.54
CA PHE A 88 -3.66 6.49 18.74
C PHE A 88 -4.53 6.53 20.00
N PRO A 89 -4.72 7.72 20.60
CA PRO A 89 -5.74 7.94 21.63
C PRO A 89 -7.15 7.57 21.13
N PRO A 90 -8.08 7.24 22.04
CA PRO A 90 -9.48 7.05 21.64
C PRO A 90 -10.06 8.30 20.95
N ASN A 91 -10.86 8.08 19.89
CA ASN A 91 -11.60 9.12 19.18
C ASN A 91 -10.74 10.26 18.60
N SER A 92 -9.48 9.99 18.23
CA SER A 92 -8.59 10.99 17.60
C SER A 92 -8.49 10.88 16.08
N LEU A 93 -9.09 9.87 15.46
CA LEU A 93 -9.06 9.64 14.02
C LEU A 93 -10.47 9.75 13.42
N HIS A 94 -10.57 10.48 12.31
CA HIS A 94 -11.82 10.64 11.55
C HIS A 94 -11.94 9.60 10.42
N PHE A 95 -10.82 9.19 9.84
CA PHE A 95 -10.75 8.28 8.70
C PHE A 95 -9.48 7.44 8.81
N VAL A 96 -9.58 6.17 8.41
CA VAL A 96 -8.46 5.23 8.38
C VAL A 96 -8.46 4.52 7.03
N HIS A 97 -7.29 4.47 6.40
CA HIS A 97 -7.06 3.73 5.18
C HIS A 97 -5.91 2.73 5.40
N SER A 98 -6.10 1.51 4.95
CA SER A 98 -5.08 0.45 4.95
C SER A 98 -5.23 -0.34 3.66
N SER A 99 -4.11 -0.56 2.98
CA SER A 99 -4.08 -1.28 1.70
C SER A 99 -2.87 -2.20 1.73
N TYR A 100 -3.08 -3.49 1.41
CA TYR A 100 -2.02 -4.51 1.37
C TYR A 100 -1.15 -4.59 2.66
N ALA A 101 -1.73 -4.28 3.83
CA ALA A 101 -1.07 -4.38 5.13
C ALA A 101 -1.74 -5.37 6.10
N ILE A 102 -3.05 -5.59 6.03
CA ILE A 102 -3.77 -6.44 6.98
C ILE A 102 -3.49 -7.94 6.75
N MET A 103 -3.17 -8.34 5.52
CA MET A 103 -3.03 -9.77 5.17
C MET A 103 -1.75 -10.44 5.68
N TRP A 104 -0.82 -9.69 6.26
CA TRP A 104 0.48 -10.22 6.70
C TRP A 104 0.40 -11.25 7.83
N ILE A 105 -0.70 -11.32 8.58
CA ILE A 105 -0.86 -12.28 9.69
C ILE A 105 -1.91 -13.37 9.46
N SER A 106 -2.78 -13.25 8.44
CA SER A 106 -3.74 -14.31 8.12
C SER A 106 -4.32 -14.17 6.72
N LYS A 107 -4.54 -15.32 6.06
CA LYS A 107 -5.41 -15.42 4.88
C LYS A 107 -6.82 -15.69 5.39
N LEU A 108 -7.70 -14.69 5.33
CA LEU A 108 -9.09 -14.82 5.71
C LEU A 108 -9.99 -14.79 4.46
N SER A 109 -10.99 -15.66 4.46
CA SER A 109 -12.11 -15.63 3.53
C SER A 109 -13.07 -14.47 3.84
N LYS A 110 -13.97 -14.20 2.90
CA LYS A 110 -15.00 -13.17 3.04
C LYS A 110 -15.88 -13.43 4.28
N GLU A 111 -16.21 -14.69 4.51
CA GLU A 111 -17.08 -15.16 5.58
C GLU A 111 -16.40 -15.02 6.95
N GLU A 112 -15.11 -15.36 7.04
CA GLU A 112 -14.33 -15.21 8.28
C GLU A 112 -14.18 -13.74 8.68
N ILE A 113 -13.93 -12.85 7.71
CA ILE A 113 -13.86 -11.41 7.97
C ILE A 113 -15.19 -10.90 8.52
N LYS A 114 -16.31 -11.28 7.91
CA LYS A 114 -17.65 -10.88 8.40
C LYS A 114 -17.91 -11.38 9.82
N SER A 115 -17.62 -12.65 10.08
CA SER A 115 -17.83 -13.23 11.42
C SER A 115 -16.98 -12.54 12.48
N MET A 116 -15.72 -12.22 12.18
CA MET A 116 -14.84 -11.49 13.09
C MET A 116 -15.36 -10.09 13.39
N MET A 117 -15.89 -9.40 12.37
CA MET A 117 -16.49 -8.07 12.57
C MET A 117 -17.76 -8.11 13.42
N GLU A 118 -18.63 -9.10 13.20
CA GLU A 118 -19.84 -9.30 14.00
C GLU A 118 -19.50 -9.61 15.46
N ALA A 119 -18.44 -10.39 15.69
CA ALA A 119 -17.95 -10.71 17.03
C ALA A 119 -17.30 -9.52 17.74
N GLU A 120 -16.60 -8.65 17.00
CA GLU A 120 -15.96 -7.44 17.55
C GLU A 120 -16.99 -6.35 17.89
N GLY A 121 -17.96 -6.12 17.00
CA GLY A 121 -19.16 -5.32 17.27
C GLY A 121 -18.97 -3.80 17.35
N SER A 122 -17.75 -3.25 17.19
CA SER A 122 -17.51 -1.79 17.22
C SER A 122 -17.70 -1.11 15.87
N PHE A 123 -17.80 -1.86 14.77
CA PHE A 123 -17.95 -1.32 13.42
C PHE A 123 -19.09 -1.98 12.65
N LYS A 124 -19.78 -1.17 11.86
CA LYS A 124 -20.78 -1.62 10.88
C LYS A 124 -20.13 -1.79 9.51
N LEU A 125 -20.40 -2.91 8.87
CA LEU A 125 -20.02 -3.14 7.47
C LEU A 125 -20.92 -2.32 6.54
N GLN A 126 -20.35 -1.33 5.85
CA GLN A 126 -21.09 -0.56 4.83
C GLN A 126 -21.00 -1.22 3.47
N ASN A 127 -19.81 -1.67 3.08
CA ASN A 127 -19.58 -2.31 1.79
C ASN A 127 -18.47 -3.37 1.90
N MET A 128 -18.60 -4.45 1.12
CA MET A 128 -17.57 -5.47 0.95
C MET A 128 -17.55 -5.98 -0.48
N GLU A 129 -16.48 -5.63 -1.19
CA GLU A 129 -16.25 -6.05 -2.57
C GLU A 129 -15.11 -7.06 -2.63
N VAL A 130 -15.32 -8.10 -3.45
CA VAL A 130 -14.32 -9.11 -3.72
C VAL A 130 -14.16 -9.20 -5.23
N PHE A 131 -12.95 -9.01 -5.73
CA PHE A 131 -12.68 -9.07 -7.16
C PHE A 131 -11.31 -9.68 -7.44
N ASN A 132 -11.18 -10.25 -8.63
CA ASN A 132 -9.92 -10.81 -9.10
C ASN A 132 -9.20 -9.79 -9.96
N MET A 133 -7.88 -9.69 -9.78
CA MET A 133 -7.00 -8.83 -10.57
C MET A 133 -5.88 -9.69 -11.13
N ASP A 134 -5.59 -9.60 -12.43
CA ASP A 134 -4.45 -10.34 -12.99
C ASP A 134 -3.13 -9.81 -12.39
N TRP A 135 -2.13 -10.68 -12.22
CA TRP A 135 -0.85 -10.26 -11.65
C TRP A 135 -0.19 -9.10 -12.40
N ASP A 136 -0.37 -9.01 -13.72
CA ASP A 136 0.22 -7.98 -14.57
C ASP A 136 -0.74 -6.84 -14.94
N ASP A 137 -1.93 -6.74 -14.31
CA ASP A 137 -2.92 -5.71 -14.65
C ASP A 137 -2.41 -4.28 -14.44
N TYR A 138 -1.70 -4.03 -13.34
CA TYR A 138 -1.12 -2.70 -13.07
C TYR A 138 -0.04 -2.34 -14.11
N ILE A 139 0.73 -3.34 -14.57
CA ILE A 139 1.76 -3.16 -15.59
C ILE A 139 1.11 -2.83 -16.93
N LYS A 140 0.10 -3.61 -17.34
CA LYS A 140 -0.66 -3.37 -18.58
C LYS A 140 -1.29 -1.97 -18.61
N LYS A 141 -1.81 -1.50 -17.47
CA LYS A 141 -2.40 -0.16 -17.34
C LYS A 141 -1.36 0.95 -17.45
N ALA A 142 -0.17 0.76 -16.86
CA ALA A 142 0.92 1.72 -16.95
C ALA A 142 1.56 1.74 -18.36
N ASP A 143 1.62 0.59 -19.03
CA ASP A 143 2.13 0.44 -20.39
C ASP A 143 1.06 0.79 -21.44
N THR A 144 0.69 2.07 -21.48
CA THR A 144 -0.34 2.62 -22.38
C THR A 144 -0.07 2.34 -23.87
N LYS A 145 1.18 2.07 -24.23
CA LYS A 145 1.62 1.76 -25.60
C LYS A 145 1.76 0.24 -25.86
N GLN A 146 1.50 -0.59 -24.86
CA GLN A 146 1.58 -2.06 -24.92
C GLN A 146 2.90 -2.57 -25.51
N VAL A 147 4.01 -1.94 -25.11
CA VAL A 147 5.35 -2.24 -25.61
C VAL A 147 5.97 -3.43 -24.87
N LEU A 148 5.51 -3.71 -23.64
CA LEU A 148 6.09 -4.73 -22.78
C LEU A 148 5.57 -6.11 -23.15
N ASP A 149 6.49 -6.94 -23.64
CA ASP A 149 6.26 -8.38 -23.77
C ASP A 149 6.04 -9.05 -22.40
N LYS A 150 5.53 -10.28 -22.43
CA LYS A 150 5.17 -11.02 -21.22
C LYS A 150 6.38 -11.35 -20.35
N THR A 151 7.56 -11.56 -20.94
CA THR A 151 8.82 -11.83 -20.23
C THR A 151 9.24 -10.64 -19.37
N ARG A 152 9.12 -9.41 -19.91
CA ARG A 152 9.38 -8.17 -19.17
C ARG A 152 8.39 -8.00 -18.02
N ARG A 153 7.10 -8.26 -18.26
CA ARG A 153 6.08 -8.18 -17.19
C ARG A 153 6.31 -9.20 -16.08
N ALA A 154 6.65 -10.44 -16.41
CA ALA A 154 7.04 -11.46 -15.45
C ALA A 154 8.25 -11.04 -14.62
N THR A 155 9.27 -10.45 -15.26
CA THR A 155 10.46 -9.92 -14.58
C THR A 155 10.10 -8.80 -13.60
N MET A 156 9.19 -7.91 -13.97
CA MET A 156 8.70 -6.85 -13.08
C MET A 156 7.97 -7.43 -11.87
N ILE A 157 7.03 -8.38 -12.08
CA ILE A 157 6.31 -9.06 -10.99
C ILE A 157 7.29 -9.74 -10.03
N ALA A 158 8.28 -10.47 -10.56
CA ALA A 158 9.26 -11.15 -9.73
C ALA A 158 10.12 -10.18 -8.90
N ASN A 159 10.46 -9.01 -9.46
CA ASN A 159 11.15 -7.96 -8.71
C ASN A 159 10.26 -7.33 -7.62
N ASP A 160 8.96 -7.16 -7.88
CA ASP A 160 8.02 -6.62 -6.90
C ASP A 160 7.83 -7.59 -5.73
N ILE A 161 7.71 -8.89 -6.01
CA ILE A 161 7.68 -9.94 -4.98
C ILE A 161 9.01 -9.99 -4.21
N LYS A 162 10.15 -9.85 -4.90
CA LYS A 162 11.46 -9.72 -4.24
C LYS A 162 11.46 -8.56 -3.26
N ALA A 163 11.03 -7.37 -3.70
CA ALA A 163 11.02 -6.18 -2.86
C ALA A 163 10.20 -6.37 -1.57
N VAL A 164 9.12 -7.13 -1.63
CA VAL A 164 8.23 -7.41 -0.51
C VAL A 164 8.78 -8.50 0.42
N GLY A 165 9.35 -9.58 -0.14
CA GLY A 165 9.73 -10.77 0.62
C GLY A 165 11.19 -10.85 1.03
N GLU A 166 12.09 -10.12 0.37
CA GLU A 166 13.55 -10.24 0.53
C GLU A 166 13.99 -10.06 1.98
N SER A 167 13.52 -9.01 2.66
CA SER A 167 13.90 -8.74 4.06
C SER A 167 13.48 -9.85 5.02
N SER A 168 12.37 -10.54 4.74
CA SER A 168 11.90 -11.65 5.57
C SER A 168 12.71 -12.92 5.29
N LEU A 169 13.00 -13.21 4.02
CA LEU A 169 13.73 -14.39 3.59
C LEU A 169 15.20 -14.33 3.97
N ASP A 170 15.81 -13.15 3.85
CA ASP A 170 17.23 -12.93 4.15
C ASP A 170 17.55 -13.28 5.62
N ASN A 171 16.69 -12.83 6.54
CA ASN A 171 16.79 -13.19 7.97
C ASN A 171 16.74 -14.70 8.25
N HIS A 172 16.21 -15.51 7.34
CA HIS A 172 16.03 -16.97 7.52
C HIS A 172 17.02 -17.81 6.71
N LEU A 173 17.43 -17.34 5.54
CA LEU A 173 18.21 -18.11 4.57
C LEU A 173 19.65 -17.59 4.41
N GLY A 174 19.91 -16.33 4.78
CA GLY A 174 21.19 -15.66 4.59
C GLY A 174 21.38 -15.04 3.20
N GLU A 175 22.12 -13.93 3.16
CA GLU A 175 22.29 -13.08 1.96
C GLU A 175 22.83 -13.84 0.74
N ASP A 176 23.72 -14.82 0.96
CA ASP A 176 24.40 -15.58 -0.11
C ASP A 176 23.43 -16.41 -0.98
N ILE A 177 22.24 -16.73 -0.48
CA ILE A 177 21.26 -17.59 -1.18
C ILE A 177 20.19 -16.77 -1.89
N ILE A 178 19.89 -15.58 -1.38
CA ILE A 178 18.75 -14.75 -1.83
C ILE A 178 18.87 -14.37 -3.30
N ASP A 179 20.07 -14.03 -3.77
CA ASP A 179 20.27 -13.63 -5.16
C ASP A 179 20.08 -14.79 -6.14
N ASP A 180 20.59 -15.98 -5.86
CA ASP A 180 20.36 -17.16 -6.71
C ASP A 180 18.89 -17.62 -6.65
N LEU A 181 18.27 -17.54 -5.46
CA LEU A 181 16.84 -17.85 -5.28
C LEU A 181 15.97 -16.96 -6.18
N PHE A 182 16.14 -15.63 -6.11
CA PHE A 182 15.34 -14.72 -6.91
C PHE A 182 15.69 -14.74 -8.40
N ARG A 183 16.90 -15.18 -8.76
CA ARG A 183 17.24 -15.47 -10.17
C ARG A 183 16.39 -16.61 -10.71
N ARG A 184 16.29 -17.74 -10.00
CA ARG A 184 15.45 -18.89 -10.40
C ARG A 184 13.96 -18.56 -10.35
N PHE A 185 13.54 -17.84 -9.31
CA PHE A 185 12.15 -17.42 -9.14
C PHE A 185 11.61 -16.60 -10.33
N LYS A 186 12.45 -15.80 -11.00
CA LYS A 186 12.06 -15.07 -12.21
C LYS A 186 11.67 -16.00 -13.36
N GLU A 187 12.42 -17.09 -13.54
CA GLU A 187 12.14 -18.12 -14.54
C GLU A 187 10.81 -18.81 -14.20
N ASP A 188 10.61 -19.19 -12.94
CA ASP A 188 9.38 -19.82 -12.46
C ASP A 188 8.14 -18.93 -12.64
N VAL A 189 8.24 -17.62 -12.34
CA VAL A 189 7.12 -16.67 -12.52
C VAL A 189 6.69 -16.62 -13.98
N PHE A 190 7.65 -16.59 -14.92
CA PHE A 190 7.33 -16.57 -16.34
C PHE A 190 6.63 -17.86 -16.79
N ASP A 191 7.19 -19.01 -16.45
CA ASP A 191 6.62 -20.32 -16.81
C ASP A 191 5.22 -20.52 -16.21
N TYR A 192 5.02 -20.05 -14.96
CA TYR A 192 3.72 -20.09 -14.30
C TYR A 192 2.71 -19.19 -15.02
N MET A 193 3.10 -17.98 -15.42
CA MET A 193 2.25 -17.09 -16.21
C MET A 193 1.91 -17.64 -17.59
N GLU A 194 2.77 -18.46 -18.22
CA GLU A 194 2.47 -19.15 -19.49
C GLU A 194 1.41 -20.23 -19.35
N THR A 195 1.43 -20.95 -18.23
CA THR A 195 0.63 -22.17 -18.04
C THR A 195 -0.64 -21.95 -17.22
N HIS A 196 -0.73 -20.86 -16.45
CA HIS A 196 -1.81 -20.62 -15.51
C HIS A 196 -2.42 -19.22 -15.63
N LYS A 197 -3.69 -19.12 -15.24
CA LYS A 197 -4.34 -17.83 -15.01
C LYS A 197 -3.90 -17.29 -13.65
N CYS A 198 -3.05 -16.27 -13.67
CA CYS A 198 -2.41 -15.71 -12.48
C CYS A 198 -3.19 -14.50 -11.96
N GLN A 199 -3.95 -14.66 -10.87
CA GLN A 199 -4.77 -13.59 -10.31
C GLN A 199 -4.58 -13.43 -8.80
N TYR A 200 -4.64 -12.19 -8.33
CA TYR A 200 -4.82 -11.83 -6.92
C TYR A 200 -6.31 -11.71 -6.61
N VAL A 201 -6.74 -12.28 -5.49
CA VAL A 201 -8.06 -12.00 -4.91
C VAL A 201 -7.92 -10.76 -4.04
N ASN A 202 -8.60 -9.68 -4.42
CA ASN A 202 -8.66 -8.43 -3.68
C ASN A 202 -9.96 -8.34 -2.90
N ILE A 203 -9.86 -7.80 -1.68
CA ILE A 203 -11.01 -7.53 -0.82
C ILE A 203 -10.96 -6.05 -0.43
N VAL A 204 -12.02 -5.31 -0.75
CA VAL A 204 -12.19 -3.92 -0.33
C VAL A 204 -13.33 -3.86 0.68
N ILE A 205 -13.07 -3.24 1.83
CA ILE A 205 -14.00 -3.19 2.96
C ILE A 205 -14.18 -1.74 3.37
N LEU A 206 -15.43 -1.29 3.44
CA LEU A 206 -15.80 0.00 3.99
C LEU A 206 -16.49 -0.20 5.33
N LEU A 207 -15.92 0.41 6.37
CA LEU A 207 -16.39 0.31 7.75
C LEU A 207 -16.79 1.68 8.29
N THR A 208 -17.81 1.71 9.14
CA THR A 208 -18.18 2.90 9.92
C THR A 208 -18.38 2.51 11.36
N LYS A 209 -17.87 3.33 12.28
CA LYS A 209 -18.14 3.20 13.72
C LYS A 209 -19.56 3.66 14.03
#